data_AF-A0A2V5W700-F1
#
_entry.id   AF-A0A2V5W700-F1
#
_cell.length_a   1.000
_cell.length_b   1.000
_cell.length_c   1.000
_cell.angle_alpha   90.00
_cell.angle_beta   90.00
_cell.angle_gamma   90.00
#
_symmetry.space_group_name_H-M   'P 1'
#
loop_
_entity.id
_entity.type
_entity.pdbx_description
1 polymer ?
#
loop_
_entity_poly.entity_id
_entity_poly.type
_entity_poly.pdbx_seq_one_letter_code
_entity_poly.pdbx_strand_id
1 'polypeptide(L)' 'MNINSATEKELTTVPGIGHVMAARIIAARPFRSADDLRRVSGIGDKKYAQARPYFQ' A
#
# COMPACT_ATOMS: atom_id res chain seq x y z
N MET A 1 3.45 -9.81 1.34
CA MET A 1 2.29 -9.54 2.23
C MET A 1 1.04 -9.33 1.38
N ASN A 2 -0.13 -9.76 1.84
CA ASN A 2 -1.37 -9.53 1.09
C ASN A 2 -1.92 -8.12 1.37
N ILE A 3 -2.04 -7.31 0.31
CA ILE A 3 -2.51 -5.91 0.42
C ILE A 3 -3.95 -5.78 0.93
N ASN A 4 -4.80 -6.77 0.67
CA ASN A 4 -6.21 -6.77 1.07
C ASN A 4 -6.44 -7.17 2.53
N SER A 5 -5.47 -7.83 3.17
CA SER A 5 -5.60 -8.31 4.56
C SER A 5 -4.57 -7.74 5.53
N ALA A 6 -3.53 -7.06 5.05
CA ALA A 6 -2.51 -6.44 5.90
C ALA A 6 -3.13 -5.53 6.98
N THR A 7 -2.64 -5.62 8.20
CA THR A 7 -2.97 -4.68 9.27
C THR A 7 -2.30 -3.33 9.03
N GLU A 8 -2.81 -2.27 9.67
CA GLU A 8 -2.15 -0.96 9.61
C GLU A 8 -0.68 -1.06 10.06
N LYS A 9 -0.42 -1.80 11.14
CA LYS A 9 0.94 -2.01 11.67
C LYS A 9 1.85 -2.62 10.61
N GLU A 10 1.42 -3.68 9.93
CA GLU A 10 2.23 -4.31 8.88
C GLU A 10 2.44 -3.36 7.69
N LEU A 11 1.42 -2.61 7.27
CA LEU A 11 1.56 -1.60 6.21
C LEU A 11 2.58 -0.53 6.58
N THR A 12 2.61 -0.08 7.84
CA THR A 12 3.57 0.94 8.30
C THR A 12 5.02 0.46 8.37
N THR A 13 5.27 -0.86 8.25
CA THR A 13 6.64 -1.38 8.12
C THR A 13 7.23 -1.23 6.72
N VAL A 14 6.39 -0.90 5.73
CA VAL A 14 6.82 -0.77 4.33
C VAL A 14 7.45 0.61 4.11
N PRO A 15 8.67 0.70 3.56
CA PRO A 15 9.31 1.98 3.27
C PRO A 15 8.42 2.88 2.40
N GLY A 16 8.24 4.13 2.85
CA GLY A 16 7.38 5.10 2.16
C GLY A 16 5.89 5.02 2.50
N ILE A 17 5.48 4.07 3.35
CA ILE A 17 4.11 3.93 3.87
C ILE A 17 4.09 4.25 5.36
N GLY A 18 3.69 5.47 5.72
CA GLY A 18 3.38 5.83 7.12
C GLY A 18 1.89 5.64 7.45
N HIS A 19 1.48 5.94 8.69
CA HIS A 19 0.08 5.79 9.17
C HIS A 19 -0.97 6.35 8.20
N VAL A 20 -0.74 7.57 7.68
CA VAL A 20 -1.66 8.20 6.72
C VAL A 20 -1.78 7.38 5.43
N MET A 21 -0.69 6.80 4.92
CA MET A 21 -0.75 5.96 3.72
C MET A 21 -1.37 4.61 4.02
N ALA A 22 -1.05 4.00 5.16
CA ALA A 22 -1.66 2.74 5.58
C ALA A 22 -3.19 2.88 5.65
N ALA A 23 -3.69 3.95 6.28
CA ALA A 23 -5.12 4.25 6.34
C ALA A 23 -5.75 4.41 4.94
N ARG A 24 -5.09 5.11 4.00
CA ARG A 24 -5.57 5.25 2.61
C ARG A 24 -5.58 3.92 1.86
N ILE A 25 -4.58 3.07 2.06
CA ILE A 25 -4.53 1.74 1.46
C ILE A 25 -5.69 0.88 1.99
N ILE A 26 -5.92 0.88 3.30
CA ILE A 26 -7.03 0.14 3.92
C ILE A 26 -8.38 0.64 3.38
N ALA A 27 -8.58 1.96 3.33
CA ALA A 27 -9.81 2.57 2.82
C ALA A 27 -10.04 2.30 1.32
N ALA A 28 -8.98 2.09 0.54
CA ALA A 28 -9.09 1.83 -0.89
C ALA A 28 -9.42 0.37 -1.24
N ARG A 29 -9.41 -0.56 -0.27
CA ARG A 29 -9.72 -1.98 -0.51
C ARG A 29 -11.11 -2.18 -1.13
N PRO A 30 -11.32 -3.25 -1.92
CA PRO A 30 -10.35 -4.28 -2.30
C PRO A 30 -9.47 -3.89 -3.51
N PHE A 31 -8.28 -4.47 -3.60
CA PHE A 31 -7.37 -4.41 -4.75
C PHE A 31 -7.44 -5.71 -5.54
N ARG A 32 -7.41 -5.63 -6.88
CA ARG A 32 -7.35 -6.80 -7.76
C ARG A 32 -5.95 -7.39 -7.82
N SER A 33 -4.94 -6.53 -7.72
CA SER A 33 -3.53 -6.90 -7.61
C SER A 33 -2.77 -5.82 -6.84
N ALA A 34 -1.55 -6.11 -6.42
CA ALA A 34 -0.67 -5.10 -5.84
C ALA A 34 -0.33 -3.95 -6.81
N ASP A 35 -0.51 -4.12 -8.13
CA ASP A 35 -0.28 -3.05 -9.11
C ASP A 35 -1.31 -1.91 -8.97
N ASP A 36 -2.50 -2.23 -8.44
CA ASP A 36 -3.56 -1.26 -8.17
C ASP A 36 -3.17 -0.23 -7.09
N LEU A 37 -2.04 -0.40 -6.38
CA LEU A 37 -1.50 0.59 -5.45
C LEU A 37 -1.38 1.99 -6.06
N ARG A 38 -1.16 2.08 -7.39
CA ARG A 38 -1.05 3.37 -8.11
C ARG A 38 -2.33 4.21 -8.05
N ARG A 39 -3.49 3.62 -7.77
CA ARG A 39 -4.76 4.37 -7.65
C ARG A 39 -4.92 5.08 -6.30
N VAL A 40 -4.09 4.75 -5.32
CA VAL A 40 -4.15 5.35 -3.98
C VAL A 40 -3.54 6.73 -4.03
N SER A 41 -4.35 7.76 -3.75
CA SER A 41 -3.88 9.15 -3.73
C SER A 41 -2.69 9.34 -2.78
N GLY A 42 -1.58 9.87 -3.33
CA GLY A 42 -0.32 10.05 -2.61
C GLY A 42 0.71 8.94 -2.83
N ILE A 43 0.39 7.90 -3.60
CA ILE A 43 1.33 6.89 -4.11
C ILE A 43 1.69 7.25 -5.57
N GLY A 44 2.74 8.05 -5.74
CA GLY A 44 3.37 8.26 -7.05
C GLY A 44 4.44 7.22 -7.36
N ASP A 45 5.07 7.30 -8.54
CA ASP A 45 5.98 6.27 -9.06
C ASP A 45 7.10 5.86 -8.10
N LYS A 46 7.72 6.83 -7.41
CA LYS A 46 8.78 6.55 -6.44
C LYS A 46 8.29 5.69 -5.27
N LYS A 47 7.14 6.04 -4.69
CA LYS A 47 6.56 5.28 -3.57
C LYS A 47 6.02 3.94 -4.05
N TYR A 48 5.43 3.90 -5.24
CA TYR A 48 4.98 2.66 -5.84
C TYR A 48 6.15 1.68 -6.00
N ALA A 49 7.25 2.12 -6.61
CA ALA A 49 8.42 1.28 -6.84
C ALA A 49 9.04 0.76 -5.53
N GLN A 50 8.98 1.55 -4.45
CA GLN A 50 9.44 1.15 -3.12
C GLN A 50 8.48 0.17 -2.44
N ALA A 51 7.17 0.42 -2.50
CA ALA A 51 6.19 -0.35 -1.74
C ALA A 51 5.74 -1.64 -2.45
N ARG A 52 5.61 -1.63 -3.79
CA ARG A 52 5.09 -2.75 -4.59
C ARG A 52 5.79 -4.10 -4.33
N PRO A 53 7.12 -4.19 -4.17
CA PRO A 53 7.80 -5.47 -3.92
C PRO A 53 7.37 -6.18 -2.62
N TYR A 54 6.79 -5.45 -1.67
CA TYR A 54 6.36 -6.00 -0.39
C TYR A 54 4.98 -6.67 -0.47
N PHE A 55 4.24 -6.43 -1.56
CA PHE A 55 2.88 -6.92 -1.73
C PHE A 55 2.80 -8.03 -2.78
N GLN A 56 1.97 -9.04 -2.51
CA GLN A 56 1.53 -10.01 -3.51
C GLN A 56 0.32 -9.45 -4.26
#